data_AF-A0A8T7ENL7-F1
#
_entry.id   AF-A0A8T7ENL7-F1
#
_cell.length_a   1.000
_cell.length_b   1.000
_cell.length_c   1.000
_cell.angle_alpha   90.00
_cell.angle_beta   90.00
_cell.angle_gamma   90.00
#
_symmetry.space_group_name_H-M   'P 1'
#
loop_
_entity.id
_entity.type
_entity.pdbx_description
1 polymer ?
#
loop_
_entity_poly.entity_id
_entity_poly.type
_entity_poly.pdbx_seq_one_letter_code
_entity_poly.pdbx_strand_id
1 'polypeptide(L)'
;MTASGRTGRCRRTSWLTRSSSTRRRRPAILAMMQSGDQSTRDKNFLANDRHYQFLISELLPFLQTEYRVDPEKIGIGGVGMGAVASAHAALKNPAVFSRLIMLSPPLGEGKSAAELRQIARRFDSAENLPERIFQSVGRYEGAARFVQPGRDLRALLNRRSSEMAYKYVEVGSGHSLVAFRSVLPEALAWVLPVDEAAR
;
A
#
# COMPACT_ATOMS: atom_id res chain seq x y z
N MET A 1 -9.58 -50.75 -42.99
CA MET A 1 -10.77 -50.78 -42.11
C MET A 1 -10.37 -50.19 -40.76
N THR A 2 -11.07 -49.12 -40.34
CA THR A 2 -11.35 -48.65 -38.96
C THR A 2 -10.31 -48.94 -37.86
N ALA A 3 -9.86 -47.98 -37.06
CA ALA A 3 -10.72 -47.17 -36.20
C ALA A 3 -10.06 -45.88 -35.70
N SER A 4 -10.93 -44.89 -35.53
CA SER A 4 -10.74 -43.60 -34.88
C SER A 4 -10.57 -43.70 -33.37
N GLY A 5 -9.68 -42.89 -32.80
CA GLY A 5 -9.67 -42.56 -31.37
C GLY A 5 -9.34 -41.08 -31.18
N ARG A 6 -10.37 -40.23 -31.01
CA ARG A 6 -10.24 -38.84 -30.54
C ARG A 6 -10.24 -38.84 -29.01
N THR A 7 -9.22 -38.26 -28.38
CA THR A 7 -9.32 -37.75 -27.01
C THR A 7 -8.62 -36.40 -26.86
N GLY A 8 -9.46 -35.43 -26.50
CA GLY A 8 -9.21 -34.13 -25.86
C GLY A 8 -7.81 -33.52 -25.83
N ARG A 9 -7.59 -32.52 -26.67
CA ARG A 9 -6.47 -31.56 -26.57
C ARG A 9 -6.74 -30.59 -25.41
N CYS A 10 -6.13 -30.83 -24.24
CA CYS A 10 -6.03 -29.82 -23.17
C CYS A 10 -4.95 -28.80 -23.56
N ARG A 11 -5.36 -27.61 -24.00
CA ARG A 11 -4.42 -26.52 -24.35
C ARG A 11 -3.82 -25.92 -23.08
N ARG A 12 -2.61 -26.37 -22.70
CA ARG A 12 -1.71 -25.58 -21.86
C ARG A 12 -1.09 -24.49 -22.73
N THR A 13 -1.60 -23.26 -22.64
CA THR A 13 -0.87 -22.08 -23.12
C THR A 13 0.20 -21.73 -22.10
N SER A 14 1.41 -22.21 -22.33
CA SER A 14 2.63 -21.71 -21.71
C SER A 14 3.00 -20.38 -22.34
N TRP A 15 2.89 -19.28 -21.61
CA TRP A 15 3.57 -18.03 -21.96
C TRP A 15 4.93 -18.03 -21.28
N LEU A 16 5.94 -18.47 -22.03
CA LEU A 16 7.34 -18.47 -21.65
C LEU A 16 8.01 -17.35 -22.47
N THR A 17 7.97 -16.13 -21.95
CA THR A 17 8.90 -15.07 -22.36
C THR A 17 9.89 -14.84 -21.23
N ARG A 18 11.04 -15.51 -21.40
CA ARG A 18 12.26 -15.33 -20.64
C ARG A 18 12.79 -13.91 -20.93
N SER A 19 12.72 -13.02 -19.95
CA SER A 19 13.61 -11.86 -19.90
C SER A 19 14.61 -12.07 -18.78
N SER A 20 15.87 -11.82 -19.12
CA SER A 20 17.09 -12.04 -18.37
C SER A 20 17.16 -11.16 -17.11
N SER A 21 17.65 -11.78 -16.02
CA SER A 21 17.72 -11.27 -14.64
C SER A 21 16.40 -11.27 -13.86
N THR A 22 15.95 -12.46 -13.45
CA THR A 22 15.04 -12.56 -12.30
C THR A 22 15.77 -12.07 -11.06
N ARG A 23 15.73 -10.76 -10.82
CA ARG A 23 16.08 -10.12 -9.55
C ARG A 23 15.23 -10.82 -8.49
N ARG A 24 15.83 -11.76 -7.76
CA ARG A 24 15.13 -12.63 -6.82
C ARG A 24 14.70 -11.75 -5.64
N ARG A 25 13.45 -11.28 -5.66
CA ARG A 25 12.86 -10.55 -4.54
C ARG A 25 12.90 -11.43 -3.29
N ARG A 26 13.18 -10.82 -2.13
CA ARG A 26 13.04 -11.52 -0.84
C ARG A 26 11.62 -12.09 -0.74
N PRO A 27 11.44 -13.32 -0.23
CA PRO A 27 10.10 -13.82 0.08
C PRO A 27 9.37 -12.82 0.98
N ALA A 28 8.13 -12.50 0.65
CA ALA A 28 7.32 -11.56 1.40
C ALA A 28 5.98 -12.21 1.75
N ILE A 29 5.48 -11.91 2.95
CA ILE A 29 4.17 -12.33 3.43
C ILE A 29 3.22 -11.15 3.23
N LEU A 30 2.11 -11.39 2.53
CA LEU A 30 1.07 -10.40 2.33
C LEU A 30 -0.18 -10.82 3.09
N ALA A 31 -0.43 -10.18 4.24
CA ALA A 31 -1.67 -10.34 4.99
C ALA A 31 -2.68 -9.27 4.53
N MET A 32 -3.83 -9.71 4.02
CA MET A 32 -4.89 -8.81 3.55
C MET A 32 -6.10 -8.90 4.49
N MET A 33 -6.56 -7.75 4.98
CA MET A 33 -7.73 -7.65 5.85
C MET A 33 -8.95 -7.18 5.06
N GLN A 34 -10.06 -7.91 5.17
CA GLN A 34 -11.32 -7.50 4.58
C GLN A 34 -11.97 -6.39 5.43
N SER A 35 -12.36 -5.29 4.79
CA SER A 35 -12.77 -4.06 5.47
C SER A 35 -14.20 -4.03 6.02
N GLY A 36 -14.96 -5.13 5.93
CA GLY A 36 -16.38 -5.17 6.24
C GLY A 36 -17.23 -4.22 5.36
N ASP A 37 -18.45 -3.91 5.80
CA ASP A 37 -19.39 -3.03 5.09
C ASP A 37 -18.98 -1.55 5.10
N GLN A 38 -19.46 -0.78 4.13
CA GLN A 38 -19.06 0.62 3.89
C GLN A 38 -19.27 1.55 5.11
N SER A 39 -20.34 1.35 5.89
CA SER A 39 -20.63 2.14 7.10
C SER A 39 -19.67 1.83 8.25
N THR A 40 -19.21 0.58 8.34
CA THR A 40 -18.20 0.10 9.29
C THR A 40 -16.81 0.56 8.87
N ARG A 41 -16.55 0.64 7.56
CA ARG A 41 -15.29 1.11 6.98
C ARG A 41 -14.97 2.56 7.39
N ASP A 42 -15.89 3.49 7.19
CA ASP A 42 -15.62 4.90 7.51
C ASP A 42 -15.39 5.08 9.02
N LYS A 43 -16.13 4.38 9.89
CA LYS A 43 -15.96 4.43 11.35
C LYS A 43 -14.70 3.73 11.85
N ASN A 44 -14.27 2.63 11.23
CA ASN A 44 -13.12 1.86 11.68
C ASN A 44 -11.79 2.34 11.11
N PHE A 45 -11.77 3.06 9.98
CA PHE A 45 -10.53 3.50 9.32
C PHE A 45 -10.24 4.99 9.43
N LEU A 46 -11.20 5.83 9.87
CA LEU A 46 -10.94 7.24 10.18
C LEU A 46 -10.11 7.36 11.47
N ALA A 47 -8.78 7.47 11.31
CA ALA A 47 -7.84 7.78 12.38
C ALA A 47 -8.11 7.02 13.70
N ASN A 48 -8.51 5.75 13.58
CA ASN A 48 -9.09 5.01 14.68
C ASN A 48 -8.00 4.21 15.40
N ASP A 49 -7.75 4.61 16.65
CA ASP A 49 -6.83 3.94 17.54
C ASP A 49 -7.17 2.46 17.75
N ARG A 50 -8.44 2.05 17.65
CA ARG A 50 -8.84 0.65 17.78
C ARG A 50 -8.30 -0.21 16.65
N HIS A 51 -8.32 0.31 15.41
CA HIS A 51 -7.75 -0.42 14.28
C HIS A 51 -6.24 -0.56 14.44
N TYR A 52 -5.56 0.52 14.85
CA TYR A 52 -4.15 0.45 15.20
C TYR A 52 -3.90 -0.59 16.30
N GLN A 53 -4.65 -0.57 17.41
CA GLN A 53 -4.48 -1.53 18.51
C GLN A 53 -4.63 -2.97 18.03
N PHE A 54 -5.69 -3.29 17.28
CA PHE A 54 -5.87 -4.62 16.67
C PHE A 54 -4.64 -5.06 15.85
N LEU A 55 -4.05 -4.15 15.07
CA LEU A 55 -2.86 -4.47 14.28
C LEU A 55 -1.67 -4.86 15.16
N ILE A 56 -1.43 -4.14 16.26
CA ILE A 56 -0.25 -4.36 17.12
C ILE A 56 -0.47 -5.50 18.12
N SER A 57 -1.67 -5.62 18.70
CA SER A 57 -1.91 -6.55 19.81
C SER A 57 -2.39 -7.92 19.35
N GLU A 58 -2.96 -8.02 18.15
CA GLU A 58 -3.57 -9.27 17.67
C GLU A 58 -2.92 -9.74 16.36
N LEU A 59 -3.01 -8.93 15.30
CA LEU A 59 -2.61 -9.38 13.96
C LEU A 59 -1.09 -9.58 13.85
N LEU A 60 -0.29 -8.60 14.27
CA LEU A 60 1.15 -8.69 14.13
C LEU A 60 1.75 -9.82 14.99
N PRO A 61 1.37 -10.01 16.27
CA PRO A 61 1.80 -11.14 17.08
C PRO A 61 1.39 -12.49 16.49
N PHE A 62 0.17 -12.60 15.94
CA PHE A 62 -0.27 -13.81 15.24
C PHE A 62 0.62 -14.13 14.04
N LEU A 63 0.89 -13.14 13.17
CA LEU A 63 1.76 -13.33 12.00
C LEU A 63 3.20 -13.68 12.38
N GLN A 64 3.73 -13.07 13.45
CA GLN A 64 5.07 -13.36 13.96
C GLN A 64 5.19 -14.75 14.59
N THR A 65 4.09 -15.31 15.09
CA THR A 65 4.04 -16.68 15.61
C THR A 65 3.99 -17.71 14.49
N GLU A 66 3.14 -17.48 13.48
CA GLU A 66 2.95 -18.42 12.37
C GLU A 66 4.07 -18.36 11.31
N TYR A 67 4.73 -17.20 11.17
CA TYR A 67 5.71 -16.98 10.12
C TYR A 67 6.97 -16.27 10.62
N ARG A 68 8.09 -16.52 9.94
CA ARG A 68 9.34 -15.78 10.18
C ARG A 68 9.26 -14.38 9.57
N VAL A 69 8.82 -13.42 10.37
CA VAL A 69 8.73 -12.00 10.00
C VAL A 69 9.94 -11.24 10.55
N ASP A 70 10.60 -10.48 9.70
CA ASP A 70 11.67 -9.55 10.08
C ASP A 70 11.03 -8.28 10.66
N PRO A 71 11.20 -7.98 11.98
CA PRO A 71 10.52 -6.88 12.64
C PRO A 71 10.94 -5.50 12.10
N GLU A 72 12.12 -5.38 11.49
CA GLU A 72 12.58 -4.13 10.88
C GLU A 72 11.95 -3.88 9.51
N LYS A 73 11.33 -4.91 8.92
CA LYS A 73 10.84 -4.89 7.53
C LYS A 73 9.33 -4.97 7.36
N ILE A 74 8.59 -4.63 8.41
CA ILE A 74 7.14 -4.64 8.39
C ILE A 74 6.62 -3.41 7.63
N GLY A 75 5.68 -3.66 6.71
CA GLY A 75 5.01 -2.62 5.96
C GLY A 75 3.49 -2.69 6.12
N ILE A 76 2.86 -1.53 6.04
CA ILE A 76 1.41 -1.40 6.03
C ILE A 76 0.97 -0.61 4.80
N GLY A 77 -0.19 -0.96 4.25
CA GLY A 77 -0.67 -0.31 3.05
C GLY A 77 -2.16 -0.47 2.83
N GLY A 78 -2.73 0.49 2.10
CA GLY A 78 -4.14 0.45 1.80
C GLY A 78 -4.56 1.35 0.66
N VAL A 79 -5.84 1.24 0.34
CA VAL A 79 -6.53 1.99 -0.73
C VAL A 79 -7.60 2.86 -0.11
N GLY A 80 -7.70 4.12 -0.54
CA GLY A 80 -8.74 5.04 -0.07
C GLY A 80 -8.66 5.24 1.44
N MET A 81 -9.76 4.96 2.16
CA MET A 81 -9.78 4.99 3.63
C MET A 81 -8.77 4.04 4.28
N GLY A 82 -8.47 2.91 3.64
CA GLY A 82 -7.41 2.00 4.13
C GLY A 82 -6.02 2.64 4.06
N ALA A 83 -5.78 3.52 3.09
CA ALA A 83 -4.52 4.28 3.00
C ALA A 83 -4.40 5.27 4.17
N VAL A 84 -5.50 5.92 4.56
CA VAL A 84 -5.57 6.85 5.70
C VAL A 84 -5.32 6.11 7.01
N ALA A 85 -5.95 4.95 7.21
CA ALA A 85 -5.70 4.12 8.39
C ALA A 85 -4.26 3.59 8.46
N SER A 86 -3.72 3.15 7.32
CA SER A 86 -2.32 2.72 7.20
C SER A 86 -1.36 3.86 7.56
N ALA A 87 -1.63 5.08 7.05
CA ALA A 87 -0.85 6.26 7.40
C ALA A 87 -0.96 6.59 8.90
N HIS A 88 -2.15 6.51 9.49
CA HIS A 88 -2.34 6.72 10.92
C HIS A 88 -1.49 5.74 11.75
N ALA A 89 -1.53 4.45 11.43
CA ALA A 89 -0.79 3.40 12.12
C ALA A 89 0.74 3.58 11.96
N ALA A 90 1.19 3.85 10.74
CA ALA A 90 2.60 4.08 10.46
C ALA A 90 3.15 5.33 11.16
N LEU A 91 2.37 6.39 11.25
CA LEU A 91 2.73 7.60 12.00
C LEU A 91 2.65 7.43 13.52
N LYS A 92 1.91 6.45 14.03
CA LYS A 92 1.89 6.14 15.47
C LYS A 92 3.11 5.36 15.89
N ASN A 93 3.59 4.46 15.04
CA ASN A 93 4.75 3.64 15.35
C ASN A 93 5.61 3.41 14.09
N PRO A 94 6.39 4.43 13.67
CA PRO A 94 7.21 4.35 12.47
C PRO A 94 8.36 3.33 12.60
N ALA A 95 8.77 3.01 13.84
CA ALA A 95 9.78 1.98 14.10
C ALA A 95 9.27 0.57 13.81
N VAL A 96 7.99 0.28 14.08
CA VAL A 96 7.36 -1.00 13.70
C VAL A 96 6.98 -0.99 12.23
N PHE A 97 6.26 0.03 11.77
CA PHE A 97 5.81 0.12 10.38
C PHE A 97 6.77 0.99 9.55
N SER A 98 7.93 0.43 9.22
CA SER A 98 8.99 1.12 8.46
C SER A 98 8.61 1.38 7.00
N ARG A 99 7.57 0.71 6.47
CA ARG A 99 7.11 0.85 5.08
C ARG A 99 5.64 1.21 5.02
N LEU A 100 5.30 2.19 4.19
CA LEU A 100 3.93 2.67 3.99
C LEU A 100 3.55 2.70 2.50
N ILE A 101 2.40 2.13 2.16
CA ILE A 101 1.77 2.25 0.84
C ILE A 101 0.42 2.99 0.97
N MET A 102 0.28 4.12 0.27
CA MET A 102 -0.95 4.89 0.19
C MET A 102 -1.46 4.96 -1.24
N LEU A 103 -2.51 4.22 -1.55
CA LEU A 103 -3.15 4.26 -2.87
C LEU A 103 -4.41 5.12 -2.80
N SER A 104 -4.41 6.24 -3.53
CA SER A 104 -5.52 7.20 -3.61
C SER A 104 -6.12 7.59 -2.26
N PRO A 105 -5.31 8.11 -1.30
CA PRO A 105 -5.83 8.51 0.00
C PRO A 105 -6.76 9.73 -0.13
N PRO A 106 -8.01 9.69 0.38
CA PRO A 106 -8.88 10.85 0.41
C PRO A 106 -8.42 11.79 1.51
N LEU A 107 -7.53 12.75 1.21
CA LEU A 107 -6.97 13.67 2.21
C LEU A 107 -7.63 15.06 2.20
N GLY A 108 -8.53 15.31 1.25
CA GLY A 108 -9.17 16.61 1.08
C GLY A 108 -10.64 16.63 1.45
N GLU A 109 -11.42 17.26 0.58
CA GLU A 109 -12.84 17.51 0.83
C GLU A 109 -13.69 16.24 0.84
N GLY A 110 -14.71 16.26 1.70
CA GLY A 110 -15.64 15.16 1.89
C GLY A 110 -16.08 15.03 3.33
N LYS A 111 -16.71 13.90 3.63
CA LYS A 111 -17.02 13.51 5.01
C LYS A 111 -15.70 13.39 5.78
N SER A 112 -15.67 13.96 6.99
CA SER A 112 -14.49 13.98 7.88
C SER A 112 -13.24 14.66 7.30
N ALA A 113 -13.43 15.70 6.47
CA ALA A 113 -12.31 16.45 5.89
C ALA A 113 -11.38 17.08 6.94
N ALA A 114 -11.87 17.40 8.14
CA ALA A 114 -11.06 17.97 9.21
C ALA A 114 -10.03 16.95 9.74
N GLU A 115 -10.48 15.72 9.99
CA GLU A 115 -9.69 14.58 10.44
C GLU A 115 -8.72 14.11 9.35
N LEU A 116 -9.18 14.08 8.09
CA LEU A 116 -8.35 13.69 6.95
C LEU A 116 -7.21 14.69 6.72
N ARG A 117 -7.47 16.00 6.84
CA ARG A 117 -6.43 17.04 6.81
C ARG A 117 -5.45 16.94 8.00
N GLN A 118 -5.88 16.38 9.13
CA GLN A 118 -5.00 16.16 10.27
C GLN A 118 -3.90 15.16 9.95
N ILE A 119 -4.15 14.17 9.08
CA ILE A 119 -3.11 13.21 8.66
C ILE A 119 -1.96 13.93 7.95
N ALA A 120 -2.26 14.86 7.04
CA ALA A 120 -1.21 15.66 6.38
C ALA A 120 -0.40 16.49 7.39
N ARG A 121 -1.07 17.12 8.36
CA ARG A 121 -0.39 17.83 9.45
C ARG A 121 0.49 16.92 10.31
N ARG A 122 0.05 15.68 10.57
CA ARG A 122 0.85 14.70 11.31
C ARG A 122 2.10 14.28 10.57
N PHE A 123 2.08 14.19 9.24
CA PHE A 123 3.30 13.99 8.46
C PHE A 123 4.27 15.17 8.59
N ASP A 124 3.76 16.40 8.72
CA ASP A 124 4.60 17.59 8.92
C ASP A 124 5.25 17.62 10.30
N SER A 125 4.47 17.29 11.34
CA SER A 125 4.90 17.41 12.74
C SER A 125 5.51 16.13 13.32
N ALA A 126 5.54 15.03 12.58
CA ALA A 126 6.12 13.77 13.07
C ALA A 126 7.63 13.93 13.24
N GLU A 127 8.14 13.49 14.39
CA GLU A 127 9.58 13.44 14.65
C GLU A 127 10.26 12.38 13.78
N ASN A 128 9.61 11.21 13.64
CA ASN A 128 10.10 10.10 12.82
C ASN A 128 9.06 9.72 11.77
N LEU A 129 9.54 9.42 10.57
CA LEU A 129 8.71 8.96 9.45
C LEU A 129 9.06 7.50 9.09
N PRO A 130 8.12 6.75 8.47
CA PRO A 130 8.45 5.46 7.89
C PRO A 130 9.60 5.59 6.89
N GLU A 131 10.58 4.69 6.95
CA GLU A 131 11.76 4.67 6.06
C GLU A 131 11.40 4.73 4.58
N ARG A 132 10.29 4.11 4.19
CA ARG A 132 9.83 4.05 2.79
C ARG A 132 8.35 4.39 2.69
N ILE A 133 8.04 5.40 1.89
CA ILE A 133 6.65 5.80 1.64
C ILE A 133 6.40 5.75 0.12
N PHE A 134 5.39 4.98 -0.27
CA PHE A 134 4.85 4.99 -1.62
C PHE A 134 3.46 5.64 -1.60
N GLN A 135 3.25 6.61 -2.47
CA GLN A 135 1.96 7.27 -2.63
C GLN A 135 1.54 7.27 -4.10
N SER A 136 0.28 6.96 -4.38
CA SER A 136 -0.29 7.14 -5.72
C SER A 136 -1.62 7.87 -5.69
N VAL A 137 -1.91 8.57 -6.79
CA VAL A 137 -3.21 9.20 -7.03
C VAL A 137 -3.58 9.01 -8.51
N GLY A 138 -4.86 8.80 -8.79
CA GLY A 138 -5.38 8.79 -10.16
C GLY A 138 -5.66 10.20 -10.65
N ARG A 139 -5.19 10.53 -11.87
CA ARG A 139 -5.36 11.86 -12.47
C ARG A 139 -6.82 12.23 -12.72
N TYR A 140 -7.70 11.23 -12.90
CA TYR A 140 -9.13 11.43 -13.12
C TYR A 140 -9.96 11.28 -11.84
N GLU A 141 -9.32 11.26 -10.67
CA GLU A 141 -10.02 11.30 -9.38
C GLU A 141 -10.50 12.72 -9.03
N GLY A 142 -11.45 12.82 -8.09
CA GLY A 142 -11.98 14.12 -7.66
C GLY A 142 -10.88 15.07 -7.17
N ALA A 143 -10.75 16.23 -7.82
CA ALA A 143 -9.62 17.13 -7.64
C ALA A 143 -9.44 17.60 -6.18
N ALA A 144 -10.53 18.11 -5.57
CA ALA A 144 -10.52 18.60 -4.19
C ALA A 144 -10.43 17.49 -3.13
N ARG A 145 -10.74 16.24 -3.50
CA ARG A 145 -10.78 15.10 -2.57
C ARG A 145 -9.48 14.29 -2.56
N PHE A 146 -8.85 14.11 -3.74
CA PHE A 146 -7.72 13.21 -3.93
C PHE A 146 -6.51 13.91 -4.57
N VAL A 147 -6.70 14.58 -5.72
CA VAL A 147 -5.58 15.07 -6.55
C VAL A 147 -4.81 16.20 -5.88
N GLN A 148 -5.48 17.29 -5.54
CA GLN A 148 -4.82 18.44 -4.92
C GLN A 148 -4.23 18.07 -3.54
N PRO A 149 -5.00 17.45 -2.62
CA PRO A 149 -4.45 17.02 -1.33
C PRO A 149 -3.28 16.03 -1.46
N GLY A 150 -3.34 15.14 -2.45
CA GLY A 150 -2.26 14.20 -2.72
C GLY A 150 -0.99 14.88 -3.21
N ARG A 151 -1.12 15.91 -4.05
CA ARG A 151 -0.01 16.76 -4.50
C ARG A 151 0.55 17.63 -3.37
N ASP A 152 -0.32 18.14 -2.49
CA ASP A 152 0.09 18.91 -1.32
C ASP A 152 0.91 18.03 -0.36
N LEU A 153 0.46 16.81 -0.09
CA LEU A 153 1.22 15.84 0.69
C LEU A 153 2.55 15.46 0.02
N ARG A 154 2.56 15.30 -1.31
CA ARG A 154 3.80 15.09 -2.07
C ARG A 154 4.78 16.25 -1.88
N ALA A 155 4.31 17.48 -1.97
CA ALA A 155 5.16 18.66 -1.77
C ALA A 155 5.74 18.68 -0.35
N LEU A 156 4.95 18.34 0.66
CA LEU A 156 5.40 18.20 2.05
C LEU A 156 6.47 17.11 2.20
N LEU A 157 6.19 15.89 1.76
CA LEU A 157 7.11 14.76 1.91
C LEU A 157 8.40 14.96 1.10
N ASN A 158 8.34 15.62 -0.05
CA ASN A 158 9.55 15.95 -0.81
C ASN A 158 10.49 16.89 -0.04
N ARG A 159 9.97 17.84 0.75
CA ARG A 159 10.81 18.70 1.59
C ARG A 159 11.55 17.92 2.68
N ARG A 160 11.01 16.76 3.08
CA ARG A 160 11.58 15.86 4.08
C ARG A 160 12.32 14.67 3.46
N SER A 161 12.63 14.71 2.16
CA SER A 161 13.20 13.57 1.41
C SER A 161 14.57 13.07 1.88
N SER A 162 15.28 13.83 2.71
CA SER A 162 16.48 13.38 3.41
C SER A 162 16.21 12.39 4.53
N GLU A 163 14.99 12.35 5.08
CA GLU A 163 14.62 11.53 6.24
C GLU A 163 14.06 10.17 5.84
N MET A 164 13.55 10.02 4.62
CA MET A 164 12.95 8.78 4.13
C MET A 164 13.00 8.66 2.61
N ALA A 165 12.91 7.44 2.10
CA ALA A 165 12.78 7.17 0.68
C ALA A 165 11.31 7.27 0.24
N TYR A 166 10.99 8.35 -0.47
CA TYR A 166 9.62 8.65 -0.92
C TYR A 166 9.46 8.47 -2.44
N LYS A 167 8.32 7.90 -2.87
CA LYS A 167 7.91 7.83 -4.27
C LYS A 167 6.44 8.20 -4.44
N TYR A 168 6.20 9.06 -5.42
CA TYR A 168 4.87 9.51 -5.81
C TYR A 168 4.56 9.13 -7.27
N VAL A 169 3.38 8.57 -7.54
CA VAL A 169 2.94 8.18 -8.88
C VAL A 169 1.55 8.73 -9.19
N GLU A 170 1.42 9.47 -10.30
CA GLU A 170 0.11 9.83 -10.87
C GLU A 170 -0.25 8.85 -11.99
N VAL A 171 -1.33 8.10 -11.78
CA VAL A 171 -1.82 7.12 -12.76
C VAL A 171 -2.88 7.78 -13.65
N GLY A 172 -2.86 7.52 -14.95
CA GLY A 172 -3.90 7.95 -15.89
C GLY A 172 -5.23 7.20 -15.71
N SER A 173 -5.76 7.13 -14.49
CA SER A 173 -6.96 6.39 -14.12
C SER A 173 -7.79 7.18 -13.09
N GLY A 174 -9.04 6.77 -12.88
CA GLY A 174 -9.90 7.22 -11.78
C GLY A 174 -9.84 6.30 -10.55
N HIS A 175 -10.78 6.47 -9.62
CA HIS A 175 -10.86 5.74 -8.35
C HIS A 175 -11.50 4.35 -8.53
N SER A 176 -10.76 3.41 -9.14
CA SER A 176 -11.29 2.07 -9.48
C SER A 176 -10.35 0.94 -9.06
N LEU A 177 -10.91 -0.26 -8.86
CA LEU A 177 -10.12 -1.47 -8.56
C LEU A 177 -9.08 -1.78 -9.66
N VAL A 178 -9.40 -1.47 -10.92
CA VAL A 178 -8.47 -1.62 -12.04
C VAL A 178 -7.27 -0.68 -11.88
N ALA A 179 -7.51 0.55 -11.44
CA ALA A 179 -6.47 1.53 -11.14
C ALA A 179 -5.55 1.05 -10.01
N PHE A 180 -6.13 0.54 -8.93
CA PHE A 180 -5.34 0.08 -7.78
C PHE A 180 -4.53 -1.17 -8.13
N ARG A 181 -5.13 -2.09 -8.90
CA ARG A 181 -4.43 -3.29 -9.40
C ARG A 181 -3.25 -2.94 -10.30
N SER A 182 -3.34 -1.89 -11.11
CA SER A 182 -2.25 -1.53 -12.02
C SER A 182 -1.04 -0.95 -11.28
N VAL A 183 -1.25 -0.19 -10.19
CA VAL A 183 -0.16 0.43 -9.43
C VAL A 183 0.41 -0.48 -8.33
N LEU A 184 -0.36 -1.43 -7.82
CA LEU A 184 0.07 -2.28 -6.69
C LEU A 184 1.40 -3.03 -6.93
N PRO A 185 1.70 -3.60 -8.11
CA PRO A 185 3.00 -4.24 -8.35
C PRO A 185 4.19 -3.27 -8.24
N GLU A 186 4.01 -2.02 -8.69
CA GLU A 186 5.03 -0.97 -8.58
C GLU A 186 5.19 -0.52 -7.12
N ALA A 187 4.09 -0.34 -6.41
CA ALA A 187 4.10 0.00 -4.99
C ALA A 187 4.88 -1.04 -4.18
N LEU A 188 4.55 -2.33 -4.34
CA LEU A 188 5.23 -3.44 -3.67
C LEU A 188 6.70 -3.54 -4.06
N ALA A 189 7.02 -3.37 -5.35
CA ALA A 189 8.42 -3.39 -5.80
C ALA A 189 9.26 -2.27 -5.18
N TRP A 190 8.65 -1.11 -4.94
CA TRP A 190 9.32 0.04 -4.36
C TRP A 190 9.56 -0.11 -2.85
N VAL A 191 8.54 -0.55 -2.11
CA VAL A 191 8.65 -0.68 -0.65
C VAL A 191 9.42 -1.94 -0.22
N LEU A 192 9.44 -2.97 -1.06
CA LEU A 192 10.21 -4.21 -0.87
C LEU A 192 11.33 -4.29 -1.91
N PRO A 193 12.40 -3.48 -1.76
CA PRO A 193 13.53 -3.54 -2.67
C PRO A 193 14.18 -4.92 -2.61
N VAL A 194 14.74 -5.31 -3.75
CA VAL A 194 15.71 -6.41 -3.83
C VAL A 194 16.98 -5.98 -3.12
N ASP A 195 17.56 -6.86 -2.30
CA ASP A 195 18.90 -6.60 -1.76
C ASP A 195 19.89 -6.48 -2.92
N GLU A 196 20.67 -5.40 -2.90
CA GLU A 196 21.86 -5.29 -3.74
C GLU A 196 23.08 -5.98 -3.09
N ALA A 197 22.97 -6.38 -1.82
CA ALA A 197 24.01 -7.07 -1.04
C ALA A 197 24.23 -8.56 -1.39
N ALA A 198 23.55 -9.07 -2.41
CA ALA A 198 23.81 -10.40 -3.00
C ALA A 198 24.65 -10.29 -4.29
N ARG A 199 25.56 -9.30 -4.33
CA ARG A 199 26.54 -9.10 -5.40
C ARG A 199 27.93 -9.38 -4.88
#